data_AF-A0AA39QGV7-F1
#
_entry.id   AF-A0AA39QGV7-F1
#
_cell.length_a   1.000
_cell.length_b   1.000
_cell.length_c   1.000
_cell.angle_alpha   90.00
_cell.angle_beta   90.00
_cell.angle_gamma   90.00
#
_symmetry.space_group_name_H-M   'P 1'
#
loop_
_entity.id
_entity.type
_entity.pdbx_description
1 polymer ?
#
loop_
_entity_poly.entity_id
_entity_poly.type
_entity_poly.pdbx_seq_one_letter_code
_entity_poly.pdbx_strand_id
1 'polypeptide(L)'
;MRGSWHLLYDVITRRFASQPRCDFNELAVQPPVKYLKINLGHALPPIVVYSQPDMAAGVTIQDVFQELYNVFKTKVSPNVFSAMSKPVQTIATEQFNNRTSGQGNVFHDGTIWSDFLGSNRYFAGLSRRAKDDTWDACFVPGPQ
;
A
#
# COMPACT_ATOMS: atom_id res chain seq x y z
N MET A 1 -25.89 -17.85 18.30
CA MET A 1 -25.14 -16.74 17.68
C MET A 1 -23.83 -16.56 18.43
N ARG A 2 -22.73 -17.10 17.90
CA ARG A 2 -21.36 -16.81 18.36
C ARG A 2 -20.59 -16.36 17.12
N GLY A 3 -20.33 -15.06 17.04
CA GLY A 3 -19.58 -14.45 15.94
C GLY A 3 -18.15 -14.96 15.93
N SER A 4 -17.72 -15.41 14.76
CA SER A 4 -16.41 -15.98 14.50
C SER A 4 -15.35 -14.87 14.56
N TRP A 5 -14.63 -14.77 15.67
CA TRP A 5 -13.44 -13.91 15.84
C TRP A 5 -12.17 -14.53 15.22
N HIS A 6 -12.31 -15.58 14.40
CA HIS A 6 -11.19 -16.42 13.99
C HIS A 6 -10.40 -15.91 12.77
N LEU A 7 -10.79 -14.83 12.09
CA LEU A 7 -10.10 -14.39 10.87
C LEU A 7 -9.05 -13.26 11.05
N LEU A 8 -9.00 -12.59 12.21
CA LEU A 8 -8.04 -11.49 12.43
C LEU A 8 -6.69 -11.97 13.02
N TYR A 9 -6.66 -13.14 13.65
CA TYR A 9 -5.46 -13.64 14.33
C TYR A 9 -4.42 -14.27 13.37
N ASP A 10 -4.85 -14.82 12.24
CA ASP A 10 -3.95 -15.61 11.36
C ASP A 10 -3.13 -14.75 10.38
N VAL A 11 -3.51 -13.49 10.17
CA VAL A 11 -2.72 -12.54 9.38
C VAL A 11 -1.57 -11.95 10.21
N ILE A 12 -1.71 -11.93 11.54
CA ILE A 12 -0.70 -11.37 12.48
C ILE A 12 0.50 -12.33 12.65
N THR A 13 0.36 -13.61 12.32
CA THR A 13 1.37 -14.65 12.60
C THR A 13 2.30 -15.01 11.43
N ARG A 14 2.22 -14.31 10.28
CA ARG A 14 3.34 -14.34 9.31
C ARG A 14 4.52 -13.54 9.87
N ARG A 15 5.25 -14.19 10.77
CA ARG A 15 6.56 -13.87 11.34
C ARG A 15 7.27 -12.65 10.69
N PHE A 16 6.99 -11.47 11.22
CA PHE A 16 7.92 -10.32 11.20
C PHE A 16 9.04 -10.55 12.23
N ALA A 17 9.70 -11.71 12.19
CA ALA A 17 10.50 -12.27 13.30
C ALA A 17 11.88 -11.62 13.53
N SER A 18 12.07 -10.35 13.17
CA SER A 18 13.34 -9.66 13.47
C SER A 18 13.23 -8.15 13.66
N GLN A 19 12.01 -7.61 13.80
CA GLN A 19 11.86 -6.18 14.08
C GLN A 19 11.80 -5.93 15.59
N PRO A 20 12.46 -4.89 16.11
CA PRO A 20 12.27 -4.46 17.48
C PRO A 20 10.79 -4.11 17.65
N ARG A 21 10.07 -4.96 18.35
CA ARG A 21 8.69 -4.67 18.75
C ARG A 21 8.79 -3.58 19.80
N CYS A 22 8.29 -2.40 19.51
CA CYS A 22 7.92 -1.48 20.57
C CYS A 22 6.63 -2.06 21.16
N ASP A 23 6.75 -2.74 22.31
CA ASP A 23 5.56 -3.05 23.10
C ASP A 23 4.95 -1.72 23.55
N PHE A 24 3.62 -1.62 23.54
CA PHE A 24 2.93 -0.45 24.12
C PHE A 24 3.20 -0.31 25.63
N ASN A 25 3.72 -1.36 26.26
CA ASN A 25 4.19 -1.34 27.65
C ASN A 25 5.56 -0.65 27.84
N GLU A 26 6.29 -0.34 26.77
CA GLU A 26 7.62 0.27 26.82
C GLU A 26 7.66 1.62 26.10
N LEU A 27 8.49 2.54 26.60
CA LEU A 27 8.71 3.84 25.94
C LEU A 27 9.48 3.65 24.63
N ALA A 28 9.09 4.38 23.59
CA ALA A 28 9.84 4.43 22.34
C ALA A 28 11.18 5.15 22.57
N VAL A 29 12.27 4.39 22.63
CA VAL A 29 13.64 4.91 22.85
C VAL A 29 14.41 5.19 21.55
N GLN A 30 13.89 4.73 20.40
CA GLN A 30 14.56 4.93 19.11
C GLN A 30 14.32 6.34 18.57
N PRO A 31 15.33 6.94 17.90
CA PRO A 31 15.16 8.26 17.30
C PRO A 31 14.13 8.21 16.16
N PRO A 32 13.35 9.28 15.97
CA PRO A 32 12.37 9.35 14.89
C PRO A 32 13.06 9.39 13.52
N VAL A 33 12.50 8.67 12.55
CA VAL A 33 12.97 8.68 11.15
C VAL A 33 12.39 9.87 10.40
N LYS A 34 13.18 10.57 9.59
CA LYS A 34 12.73 11.75 8.82
C LYS A 34 12.08 11.42 7.48
N TYR A 35 12.35 10.22 6.97
CA TYR A 35 11.73 9.72 5.76
C TYR A 35 11.57 8.20 5.83
N LEU A 36 10.66 7.67 5.01
CA LEU A 36 10.42 6.25 4.87
C LEU A 36 10.23 5.92 3.38
N LYS A 37 10.97 4.94 2.87
CA LYS A 37 10.85 4.47 1.48
C LYS A 37 9.89 3.29 1.43
N ILE A 38 8.81 3.39 0.66
CA ILE A 38 7.82 2.32 0.49
C ILE A 38 7.83 1.82 -0.95
N ASN A 39 7.99 0.52 -1.14
CA ASN A 39 7.76 -0.13 -2.42
C ASN A 39 6.32 -0.61 -2.51
N LEU A 40 5.71 -0.38 -3.66
CA LEU A 40 4.38 -0.89 -4.00
C LEU A 40 4.46 -2.09 -4.96
N GLY A 41 5.60 -2.79 -4.96
CA GLY A 41 5.92 -3.88 -5.88
C GLY A 41 6.92 -3.48 -6.97
N HIS A 42 7.30 -4.45 -7.81
CA HIS A 42 8.38 -4.30 -8.80
C HIS A 42 8.10 -3.30 -9.92
N ALA A 43 6.85 -2.90 -10.11
CA ALA A 43 6.46 -2.05 -11.23
C ALA A 43 6.48 -0.54 -10.92
N LEU A 44 6.84 -0.17 -9.69
CA LEU A 44 6.85 1.21 -9.22
C LEU A 44 8.21 1.58 -8.63
N PRO A 45 8.74 2.78 -8.95
CA PRO A 45 9.80 3.34 -8.12
C PRO A 45 9.28 3.46 -6.67
N PRO A 46 10.14 3.23 -5.67
CA PRO A 46 9.76 3.40 -4.28
C PRO A 46 9.23 4.81 -4.05
N ILE A 47 8.09 4.93 -3.37
CA ILE A 47 7.59 6.21 -2.90
C ILE A 47 8.39 6.62 -1.67
N VAL A 48 8.65 7.92 -1.51
CA VAL A 48 9.38 8.44 -0.36
C VAL A 48 8.43 9.31 0.45
N VAL A 49 8.08 8.81 1.64
CA VAL A 49 7.27 9.54 2.62
C VAL A 49 8.21 10.40 3.44
N TYR A 50 7.96 11.70 3.48
CA TYR A 50 8.70 12.64 4.35
C TYR A 50 7.81 13.07 5.51
N SER A 51 8.42 13.35 6.67
CA SER A 51 7.72 13.98 7.77
C SER A 51 7.28 15.39 7.39
N GLN A 52 6.05 15.78 7.72
CA GLN A 52 5.60 17.16 7.48
C GLN A 52 6.46 18.18 8.28
N PRO A 53 6.88 19.29 7.66
CA PRO A 53 7.84 20.23 8.26
C PRO A 53 7.35 20.90 9.55
N ASP A 54 6.04 20.97 9.73
CA ASP A 54 5.33 21.76 10.73
C ASP A 54 4.74 20.93 11.89
N MET A 55 4.73 19.60 11.79
CA MET A 55 3.99 18.76 12.76
C MET A 55 4.78 17.63 13.45
N ALA A 56 5.98 17.23 13.01
CA ALA A 56 6.62 16.07 13.64
C ALA A 56 8.16 16.03 13.61
N ALA A 57 8.73 15.46 14.68
CA ALA A 57 10.15 15.11 14.73
C ALA A 57 10.52 13.93 13.80
N GLY A 58 9.54 13.27 13.17
CA GLY A 58 9.73 12.23 12.16
C GLY A 58 8.42 11.80 11.50
N VAL A 59 8.49 10.79 10.64
CA VAL A 59 7.36 10.26 9.87
C VAL A 59 6.31 9.69 10.81
N THR A 60 5.06 10.14 10.64
CA THR A 60 3.90 9.66 11.39
C THR A 60 3.12 8.60 10.61
N ILE A 61 2.22 7.89 11.30
CA ILE A 61 1.26 6.98 10.67
C ILE A 61 0.37 7.74 9.67
N GLN A 62 -0.01 8.99 9.99
CA GLN A 62 -0.81 9.82 9.10
C GLN A 62 -0.05 10.14 7.81
N ASP A 63 1.23 10.50 7.88
CA ASP A 63 2.06 10.79 6.70
C ASP A 63 2.10 9.58 5.76
N VAL A 64 2.29 8.39 6.31
CA VAL A 64 2.32 7.13 5.56
C VAL A 64 0.98 6.89 4.84
N PHE A 65 -0.14 6.94 5.56
CA PHE A 65 -1.44 6.67 4.96
C PHE A 65 -1.86 7.75 3.95
N GLN A 66 -1.55 9.01 4.22
CA GLN A 66 -1.86 10.10 3.31
C GLN A 66 -1.08 9.97 2.00
N GLU A 67 0.22 9.66 2.07
CA GLU A 67 1.04 9.52 0.87
C GLU A 67 0.62 8.30 0.05
N LEU A 68 0.36 7.16 0.70
CA LEU A 68 -0.21 5.99 0.03
C LEU A 68 -1.52 6.34 -0.67
N TYR A 69 -2.45 6.99 0.03
CA TYR A 69 -3.72 7.41 -0.53
C TYR A 69 -3.56 8.32 -1.75
N ASN A 70 -2.67 9.31 -1.68
CA ASN A 70 -2.37 10.22 -2.77
C ASN A 70 -1.88 9.44 -4.00
N VAL A 71 -0.88 8.57 -3.81
CA VAL A 71 -0.31 7.74 -4.87
C VAL A 71 -1.38 6.85 -5.50
N PHE A 72 -2.19 6.16 -4.70
CA PHE A 72 -3.22 5.26 -5.21
C PHE A 72 -4.32 5.96 -6.02
N LYS A 73 -4.50 7.27 -5.83
CA LYS A 73 -5.41 8.12 -6.61
C LYS A 73 -4.80 8.74 -7.85
N THR A 74 -3.48 8.68 -8.02
CA THR A 74 -2.83 9.26 -9.20
C THR A 74 -3.05 8.39 -10.44
N LYS A 75 -3.17 9.05 -11.60
CA LYS A 75 -3.28 8.40 -12.89
C LYS A 75 -1.97 7.72 -13.27
N VAL A 76 -2.09 6.54 -13.87
CA VAL A 76 -0.95 5.80 -14.42
C VAL A 76 -0.74 6.23 -15.87
N SER A 77 0.51 6.55 -16.22
CA SER A 77 0.84 6.91 -17.59
C SER A 77 0.66 5.72 -18.55
N PRO A 78 0.28 5.96 -19.83
CA PRO A 78 0.10 4.87 -20.80
C PRO A 78 1.32 3.98 -21.01
N ASN A 79 2.53 4.54 -20.87
CA ASN A 79 3.79 3.80 -20.99
C ASN A 79 3.94 2.80 -19.83
N VAL A 80 3.62 3.23 -18.61
CA VAL A 80 3.67 2.37 -17.43
C VAL A 80 2.60 1.30 -17.50
N PHE A 81 1.37 1.64 -17.89
CA PHE A 81 0.30 0.66 -18.10
C PHE A 81 0.71 -0.42 -19.11
N SER A 82 1.22 0.00 -20.27
CA SER A 82 1.65 -0.90 -21.36
C SER A 82 2.81 -1.81 -20.97
N ALA A 83 3.68 -1.38 -20.04
CA ALA A 83 4.80 -2.17 -19.55
C ALA A 83 4.40 -3.29 -18.57
N MET A 84 3.17 -3.26 -18.04
CA MET A 84 2.67 -4.29 -17.12
C MET A 84 2.39 -5.59 -17.85
N SER A 85 2.35 -6.72 -17.12
CA SER A 85 1.95 -8.00 -17.71
C SER A 85 0.49 -7.97 -18.16
N LYS A 86 0.13 -8.76 -19.19
CA LYS A 86 -1.26 -8.85 -19.67
C LYS A 86 -2.28 -9.15 -18.56
N PRO A 87 -2.04 -10.10 -17.63
CA PRO A 87 -2.98 -10.33 -16.53
C PRO A 87 -3.21 -9.09 -15.66
N VAL A 88 -2.16 -8.32 -15.38
CA VAL A 88 -2.26 -7.09 -14.58
C VAL A 88 -3.02 -6.00 -15.32
N GLN A 89 -2.79 -5.86 -16.63
CA GLN A 89 -3.55 -4.93 -17.47
C GLN A 89 -5.04 -5.28 -17.52
N THR A 90 -5.40 -6.57 -17.60
CA THR A 90 -6.79 -7.04 -17.57
C THR A 90 -7.46 -6.66 -16.25
N ILE A 91 -6.82 -6.97 -15.11
CA ILE A 91 -7.35 -6.62 -13.79
C ILE A 91 -7.56 -5.11 -13.67
N ALA A 92 -6.57 -4.30 -14.06
CA ALA A 92 -6.66 -2.85 -13.99
C ALA A 92 -7.79 -2.30 -14.87
N THR A 93 -7.98 -2.87 -16.07
CA THR A 93 -9.07 -2.48 -16.98
C THR A 93 -10.44 -2.82 -16.39
N GLU A 94 -10.60 -4.01 -15.82
CA GLU A 94 -11.84 -4.42 -15.15
C GLU A 94 -12.17 -3.50 -13.97
N GLN A 95 -11.19 -3.18 -13.13
CA GLN A 95 -11.42 -2.28 -11.99
C GLN A 95 -11.70 -0.84 -12.42
N PHE A 96 -11.02 -0.34 -13.46
CA PHE A 96 -11.33 0.95 -14.06
C PHE A 96 -12.79 1.00 -14.53
N ASN A 97 -13.25 -0.02 -15.25
CA ASN A 97 -14.62 -0.08 -15.76
C ASN A 97 -15.63 -0.13 -14.60
N ASN A 98 -15.35 -0.89 -13.54
CA ASN A 98 -16.19 -0.92 -12.34
C ASN A 98 -16.28 0.46 -11.67
N ARG A 99 -15.14 1.12 -11.49
CA ARG A 99 -15.04 2.45 -10.85
C ARG A 99 -15.73 3.55 -11.64
N THR A 100 -15.70 3.47 -12.97
CA THR A 100 -16.30 4.44 -13.89
C THR A 100 -17.70 4.06 -14.35
N SER A 101 -18.26 2.95 -13.84
CA SER A 101 -19.53 2.38 -14.30
C SER A 101 -19.58 2.19 -15.83
N GLY A 102 -18.44 1.91 -16.45
CA GLY A 102 -18.27 1.75 -17.90
C GLY A 102 -18.40 3.03 -18.72
N GLN A 103 -18.53 4.20 -18.08
CA GLN A 103 -18.68 5.49 -18.77
C GLN A 103 -17.34 6.17 -19.08
N GLY A 104 -16.24 5.68 -18.50
CA GLY A 104 -14.91 6.23 -18.72
C GLY A 104 -14.19 5.60 -19.90
N ASN A 105 -13.27 6.35 -20.50
CA ASN A 105 -12.35 5.84 -21.50
C ASN A 105 -10.98 5.55 -20.85
N VAL A 106 -10.55 4.29 -20.86
CA VAL A 106 -9.29 3.83 -20.24
C VAL A 106 -8.07 4.63 -20.72
N PHE A 107 -8.06 5.10 -21.97
CA PHE A 107 -6.94 5.84 -22.56
C PHE A 107 -7.00 7.35 -22.29
N HIS A 108 -8.21 7.93 -22.21
CA HIS A 108 -8.40 9.37 -21.99
C HIS A 108 -8.50 9.72 -20.50
N ASP A 109 -9.29 8.96 -19.75
CA ASP A 109 -9.52 9.19 -18.34
C ASP A 109 -8.45 8.51 -17.47
N GLY A 110 -7.87 7.42 -17.98
CA GLY A 110 -6.70 6.76 -17.40
C GLY A 110 -7.05 5.83 -16.24
N THR A 111 -6.30 4.73 -16.14
CA THR A 111 -6.28 3.91 -14.91
C THR A 111 -5.56 4.67 -13.80
N ILE A 112 -5.97 4.44 -12.55
CA ILE A 112 -5.25 4.90 -11.37
C ILE A 112 -4.58 3.70 -10.70
N TRP A 113 -3.58 3.94 -9.85
CA TRP A 113 -2.84 2.86 -9.21
C TRP A 113 -3.71 1.90 -8.39
N SER A 114 -4.82 2.36 -7.82
CA SER A 114 -5.74 1.47 -7.10
C SER A 114 -6.41 0.44 -8.00
N ASP A 115 -6.59 0.72 -9.30
CA ASP A 115 -7.21 -0.22 -10.24
C ASP A 115 -6.37 -1.51 -10.39
N PHE A 116 -5.05 -1.40 -10.23
CA PHE A 116 -4.11 -2.52 -10.35
C PHE A 116 -4.13 -3.49 -9.16
N LEU A 117 -4.70 -3.09 -8.03
CA LEU A 117 -4.84 -3.99 -6.88
C LEU A 117 -5.87 -5.11 -7.17
N GLY A 118 -6.84 -4.84 -8.04
CA GLY A 118 -7.97 -5.74 -8.27
C GLY A 118 -9.07 -5.60 -7.21
N SER A 119 -10.15 -6.35 -7.39
CA SER A 119 -11.32 -6.28 -6.50
C SER A 119 -10.98 -6.78 -5.10
N ASN A 120 -11.58 -6.16 -4.08
CA ASN A 120 -11.54 -6.59 -2.68
C ASN A 120 -10.10 -6.80 -2.17
N ARG A 121 -9.22 -5.81 -2.37
CA ARG A 121 -7.91 -5.76 -1.72
C ARG A 121 -7.90 -4.77 -0.58
N TYR A 122 -7.30 -5.19 0.53
CA TYR A 122 -7.22 -4.42 1.76
C TYR A 122 -5.76 -4.25 2.16
N PHE A 123 -5.42 -3.06 2.64
CA PHE A 123 -4.09 -2.80 3.18
C PHE A 123 -3.89 -3.62 4.46
N ALA A 124 -2.84 -4.44 4.49
CA ALA A 124 -2.51 -5.30 5.63
C ALA A 124 -1.39 -4.73 6.49
N GLY A 125 -0.59 -3.81 5.97
CA GLY A 125 0.54 -3.22 6.67
C GLY A 125 1.76 -3.00 5.79
N LEU A 126 2.88 -2.69 6.44
CA LEU A 126 4.19 -2.54 5.81
C LEU A 126 5.14 -3.62 6.34
N SER A 127 6.04 -4.10 5.48
CA SER A 127 7.10 -5.04 5.85
C SER A 127 8.47 -4.50 5.47
N ARG A 128 9.42 -4.44 6.42
CA ARG A 128 10.76 -3.93 6.12
C ARG A 128 11.55 -4.98 5.35
N ARG A 129 12.12 -4.58 4.23
CA ARG A 129 13.07 -5.37 3.45
C ARG A 129 14.46 -5.16 4.02
N ALA A 130 15.08 -6.24 4.48
CA ALA A 130 16.40 -6.20 5.14
C ALA A 130 17.54 -5.73 4.21
N LYS A 131 17.38 -5.82 2.89
CA LYS A 131 18.45 -5.59 1.91
C LYS A 131 18.75 -4.12 1.63
N ASP A 132 17.73 -3.28 1.61
CA ASP A 132 17.79 -1.92 1.05
C ASP A 132 17.08 -0.86 1.91
N ASP A 133 16.70 -1.23 3.14
CA ASP A 133 15.97 -0.39 4.10
C ASP A 133 14.67 0.21 3.53
N THR A 134 14.06 -0.50 2.58
CA THR A 134 12.76 -0.16 2.02
C THR A 134 11.66 -0.95 2.71
N TRP A 135 10.43 -0.46 2.62
CA TRP A 135 9.25 -1.10 3.18
C TRP A 135 8.32 -1.56 2.07
N ASP A 136 7.99 -2.84 2.01
CA ASP A 136 7.00 -3.35 1.06
C ASP A 136 5.59 -3.14 1.63
N ALA A 137 4.73 -2.46 0.88
CA ALA A 137 3.31 -2.37 1.21
C ALA A 137 2.61 -3.70 0.90
N CYS A 138 1.90 -4.24 1.89
CA CYS A 138 1.23 -5.52 1.78
C CYS A 138 -0.27 -5.33 1.62
N PHE A 139 -0.85 -6.04 0.66
CA PHE A 139 -2.29 -6.08 0.41
C PHE A 139 -2.79 -7.53 0.47
N VAL A 140 -3.95 -7.74 1.08
CA VAL A 140 -4.58 -9.06 1.23
C VAL A 140 -5.98 -9.06 0.60
N PRO A 141 -6.48 -10.22 0.14
CA PRO A 141 -7.88 -10.34 -0.25
C PRO A 141 -8.80 -10.07 0.94
N GLY A 142 -9.93 -9.44 0.68
CA GLY A 142 -10.99 -9.27 1.66
C GLY A 142 -11.74 -10.56 1.98
N PRO A 143 -12.55 -10.56 3.06
CA PRO A 143 -13.50 -11.63 3.30
C PRO A 143 -14.47 -11.75 2.12
N GLN A 144 -14.79 -12.99 1.76
CA GLN A 144 -15.81 -13.33 0.76
C GLN A 144 -17.20 -13.27 1.37
#